data_AF-A0A150SLP0-F1
#
_entry.id   AF-A0A150SLP0-F1
#
_cell.length_a   1.000
_cell.length_b   1.000
_cell.length_c   1.000
_cell.angle_alpha   90.00
_cell.angle_beta   90.00
_cell.angle_gamma   90.00
#
_symmetry.space_group_name_H-M   'P 1'
#
loop_
_entity.id
_entity.type
_entity.pdbx_description
1 polymer ?
#
loop_
_entity_poly.entity_id
_entity_poly.type
_entity_poly.pdbx_seq_one_letter_code
_entity_poly.pdbx_strand_id
1 'polypeptide(L)'
;MAAITDEHFSFIARYLARLGVRAQDIEDVAQEVLAGAYRALPRFDPSRGSVRSWLMGIATHQASNHFRRAHRRRERLRPLDDLAALPDGTPDSEQRVIARDRRGVLDKLLEEMPMERRCVFIAHEIEEIDMAEIAEQLSIPLSRSP
;
A
#
# COMPACT_ATOMS: atom_id res chain seq x y z
N MET A 1 -18.30 16.62 -8.29
CA MET A 1 -17.22 16.48 -7.28
C MET A 1 -17.16 15.08 -6.66
N ALA A 2 -18.29 14.40 -6.39
CA ALA A 2 -18.30 13.05 -5.81
C ALA A 2 -17.65 11.95 -6.70
N ALA A 3 -17.79 12.02 -8.03
CA ALA A 3 -17.21 11.00 -8.92
C ALA A 3 -15.66 11.03 -8.97
N ILE A 4 -15.05 12.20 -8.77
CA ILE A 4 -13.58 12.35 -8.74
C ILE A 4 -13.02 11.75 -7.45
N THR A 5 -13.76 11.82 -6.34
CA THR A 5 -13.35 11.18 -5.07
C THR A 5 -13.46 9.65 -5.12
N ASP A 6 -14.47 9.10 -5.80
CA ASP A 6 -14.70 7.64 -5.85
C ASP A 6 -13.64 6.87 -6.65
N GLU A 7 -13.17 7.45 -7.76
CA GLU A 7 -12.11 6.85 -8.59
C GLU A 7 -10.78 6.79 -7.83
N HIS A 8 -10.38 7.91 -7.21
CA HIS A 8 -9.16 7.98 -6.43
C HIS A 8 -9.22 7.10 -5.18
N PHE A 9 -10.36 7.03 -4.50
CA PHE A 9 -10.54 6.12 -3.37
C PHE A 9 -10.39 4.66 -3.80
N SER A 10 -11.01 4.27 -4.92
CA SER A 10 -10.91 2.90 -5.46
C SER A 10 -9.47 2.53 -5.81
N PHE A 11 -8.70 3.47 -6.36
CA PHE A 11 -7.27 3.29 -6.60
C PHE A 11 -6.49 3.11 -5.28
N ILE A 12 -6.69 4.02 -4.32
CA ILE A 12 -6.01 3.99 -3.02
C ILE A 12 -6.30 2.67 -2.29
N ALA A 13 -7.56 2.28 -2.18
CA ALA A 13 -7.97 1.05 -1.49
C ALA A 13 -7.33 -0.20 -2.11
N ARG A 14 -7.30 -0.28 -3.45
CA ARG A 14 -6.69 -1.39 -4.17
C ARG A 14 -5.17 -1.42 -4.00
N TYR A 15 -4.52 -0.27 -4.02
CA TYR A 15 -3.09 -0.15 -3.80
C TYR A 15 -2.72 -0.56 -2.36
N LEU A 16 -3.44 -0.07 -1.35
CA LEU A 16 -3.25 -0.44 0.06
C LEU A 16 -3.44 -1.95 0.30
N ALA A 17 -4.45 -2.56 -0.32
CA ALA A 17 -4.66 -4.01 -0.24
C ALA A 17 -3.43 -4.77 -0.75
N ARG A 18 -2.87 -4.38 -1.90
CA ARG A 18 -1.67 -5.01 -2.48
C ARG A 18 -0.40 -4.76 -1.67
N LEU A 19 -0.34 -3.66 -0.91
CA LEU A 19 0.72 -3.44 0.07
C LEU A 19 0.61 -4.34 1.29
N GLY A 20 -0.54 -5.00 1.50
CA GLY A 20 -0.80 -5.91 2.62
C GLY A 20 -1.57 -5.27 3.77
N VAL A 21 -2.24 -4.13 3.55
CA VAL A 21 -3.18 -3.57 4.53
C VAL A 21 -4.39 -4.49 4.61
N ARG A 22 -4.77 -4.88 5.83
CA ARG A 22 -5.90 -5.79 6.05
C ARG A 22 -7.20 -5.12 5.63
N ALA A 23 -8.14 -5.88 5.09
CA ALA A 23 -9.42 -5.37 4.59
C ALA A 23 -10.15 -4.46 5.60
N GLN A 24 -10.13 -4.82 6.89
CA GLN A 24 -10.73 -4.05 7.99
C GLN A 24 -10.06 -2.69 8.24
N ASP A 25 -8.79 -2.53 7.87
CA ASP A 25 -8.00 -1.32 8.12
C ASP A 25 -7.86 -0.45 6.85
N ILE A 26 -8.30 -0.95 5.68
CA ILE A 26 -8.14 -0.26 4.39
C ILE A 26 -8.86 1.10 4.40
N GLU A 27 -10.10 1.14 4.88
CA GLU A 27 -10.89 2.36 4.89
C GLU A 27 -10.23 3.43 5.75
N ASP A 28 -9.84 3.08 6.98
CA ASP A 28 -9.14 3.98 7.90
C ASP A 28 -7.84 4.53 7.29
N VAL A 29 -7.00 3.64 6.73
CA VAL A 29 -5.74 4.06 6.11
C VAL A 29 -6.00 4.90 4.86
N ALA A 30 -7.01 4.59 4.06
CA ALA A 30 -7.38 5.39 2.89
C ALA A 30 -7.85 6.79 3.28
N GLN A 31 -8.58 6.95 4.40
CA GLN A 31 -8.92 8.26 4.93
C GLN A 31 -7.66 9.03 5.38
N GLU A 32 -6.68 8.37 5.99
CA GLU A 32 -5.39 9.00 6.32
C GLU A 32 -4.63 9.47 5.06
N VAL A 33 -4.75 8.74 3.95
CA VAL A 33 -4.19 9.13 2.65
C VAL A 33 -4.90 10.36 2.10
N LEU A 34 -6.24 10.37 2.06
CA LEU A 34 -7.01 11.51 1.58
C LEU A 34 -6.77 12.76 2.43
N ALA A 35 -6.70 12.61 3.76
CA ALA A 35 -6.37 13.71 4.66
C ALA A 35 -4.93 14.21 4.43
N GLY A 36 -3.98 13.31 4.17
CA GLY A 36 -2.61 13.66 3.77
C GLY A 36 -2.58 14.44 2.45
N ALA A 37 -3.29 13.94 1.44
CA ALA A 37 -3.42 14.56 0.12
C ALA A 37 -4.04 15.95 0.23
N TYR A 38 -5.12 16.12 0.98
CA TYR A 38 -5.75 17.44 1.17
C TYR A 38 -4.78 18.47 1.76
N ARG A 39 -3.96 18.08 2.76
CA ARG A 39 -2.93 18.96 3.35
C ARG A 39 -1.76 19.25 2.41
N ALA A 40 -1.43 18.30 1.54
CA ALA A 40 -0.31 18.39 0.60
C ALA A 40 -0.70 19.02 -0.75
N LEU A 41 -2.00 19.13 -1.05
CA LEU A 41 -2.53 19.61 -2.33
C LEU A 41 -1.97 20.98 -2.78
N PRO A 42 -1.78 21.99 -1.89
CA PRO A 42 -1.17 23.26 -2.29
C PRO A 42 0.28 23.14 -2.79
N ARG A 43 0.96 22.01 -2.53
CA ARG A 43 2.33 21.72 -2.96
C ARG A 43 2.38 20.71 -4.12
N PHE A 44 1.23 20.26 -4.61
CA PHE A 44 1.20 19.37 -5.76
C PHE A 44 1.68 20.14 -7.00
N ASP A 45 2.62 19.52 -7.72
CA ASP A 45 3.21 20.07 -8.93
C ASP A 45 3.04 19.05 -10.07
N PRO A 46 2.16 19.32 -11.05
CA PRO A 46 1.93 18.42 -12.18
C PRO A 46 3.17 18.16 -13.05
N SER A 47 4.22 18.98 -12.95
CA SER A 47 5.48 18.74 -13.67
C SER A 47 6.33 17.61 -13.05
N ARG A 48 6.01 17.21 -11.81
CA ARG A 48 6.72 16.20 -11.01
C ARG A 48 6.01 14.84 -11.00
N GLY A 49 5.04 14.67 -11.90
CA GLY A 49 4.30 13.43 -12.11
C GLY A 49 2.79 13.57 -11.99
N SER A 50 2.11 12.48 -12.34
CA SER A 50 0.65 12.42 -12.31
C SER A 50 0.05 12.53 -10.89
N VAL A 51 -1.23 12.91 -10.80
CA VAL A 51 -1.99 12.86 -9.54
C VAL A 51 -2.00 11.44 -8.96
N ARG A 52 -2.00 10.41 -9.83
CA ARG A 52 -1.99 9.00 -9.43
C ARG A 52 -0.67 8.62 -8.75
N SER A 53 0.47 9.00 -9.33
CA SER A 53 1.79 8.72 -8.73
C SER A 53 2.01 9.53 -7.45
N TRP A 54 1.51 10.76 -7.38
CA TRP A 54 1.51 11.54 -6.16
C TRP A 54 0.68 10.90 -5.03
N LEU A 55 -0.55 10.45 -5.32
CA LEU A 55 -1.40 9.73 -4.35
C LEU A 55 -0.76 8.39 -3.92
N MET A 56 -0.08 7.70 -4.84
CA MET A 56 0.67 6.47 -4.55
C MET A 56 1.79 6.72 -3.54
N GLY A 57 2.55 7.81 -3.67
CA GLY A 57 3.58 8.20 -2.71
C GLY A 57 3.00 8.43 -1.31
N ILE A 58 1.88 9.15 -1.22
CA ILE A 58 1.19 9.38 0.05
C ILE A 58 0.66 8.06 0.64
N ALA A 59 0.05 7.20 -0.17
CA ALA A 59 -0.46 5.90 0.25
C ALA A 59 0.65 4.99 0.78
N THR A 60 1.80 4.98 0.13
CA THR A 60 2.99 4.23 0.57
C THR A 60 3.49 4.71 1.93
N HIS A 61 3.54 6.04 2.12
CA HIS A 61 3.94 6.63 3.39
C HIS A 61 2.97 6.25 4.53
N GLN A 62 1.66 6.32 4.28
CA GLN A 62 0.64 5.98 5.29
C GLN A 62 0.58 4.49 5.59
N ALA A 63 0.69 3.61 4.59
CA ALA A 63 0.81 2.18 4.81
C ALA A 63 2.04 1.86 5.68
N SER A 64 3.19 2.48 5.39
CA SER A 64 4.41 2.32 6.20
C SER A 64 4.21 2.79 7.66
N ASN A 65 3.51 3.91 7.87
CA ASN A 65 3.14 4.37 9.21
C ASN A 65 2.22 3.39 9.94
N HIS A 66 1.21 2.86 9.24
CA HIS A 66 0.26 1.87 9.74
C HIS A 66 1.00 0.60 10.21
N PHE A 67 1.88 0.03 9.38
CA PHE A 67 2.66 -1.16 9.76
C PHE A 67 3.61 -0.89 10.93
N ARG A 68 4.29 0.26 10.97
CA ARG A 68 5.12 0.66 12.12
C ARG A 68 4.31 0.76 13.41
N ARG A 69 3.10 1.33 13.37
CA ARG A 69 2.19 1.43 14.53
C ARG A 69 1.73 0.05 14.98
N ALA A 70 1.36 -0.82 14.04
CA ALA A 70 0.94 -2.19 14.32
C ALA A 70 2.07 -3.00 14.97
N HIS A 71 3.30 -2.88 14.46
CA HIS A 71 4.48 -3.52 15.03
C HIS A 71 4.73 -3.08 16.48
N ARG A 72 4.79 -1.76 16.74
CA ARG A 72 4.97 -1.24 18.11
C ARG A 72 3.85 -1.66 19.07
N ARG A 73 2.61 -1.76 18.59
CA ARG A 73 1.48 -2.25 19.40
C ARG A 73 1.69 -3.72 19.78
N ARG A 74 2.17 -4.56 18.85
CA ARG A 74 2.50 -5.97 19.14
C ARG A 74 3.64 -6.09 20.14
N GLU A 75 4.70 -5.28 20.01
CA GLU A 75 5.81 -5.26 20.97
C GLU A 75 5.36 -4.89 22.39
N ARG A 76 4.48 -3.89 22.52
CA ARG A 76 3.94 -3.47 23.83
C ARG A 76 2.98 -4.48 24.47
N LEU A 77 2.36 -5.33 23.65
CA LEU A 77 1.38 -6.32 24.09
C LEU A 77 1.98 -7.73 24.27
N ARG A 78 3.29 -7.91 24.09
CA ARG A 78 3.97 -9.18 24.39
C ARG A 78 4.22 -9.32 25.91
N PRO A 79 3.62 -10.30 26.61
CA PRO A 79 4.28 -10.91 27.77
C PRO A 79 5.62 -11.53 27.32
N LEU A 80 6.57 -11.69 28.23
CA LEU A 80 7.95 -12.10 27.93
C LEU A 80 8.11 -13.54 27.38
N ASP A 81 7.03 -14.27 27.13
CA ASP A 81 7.04 -15.64 26.61
C ASP A 81 6.22 -15.72 25.31
N ASP A 82 6.69 -16.55 24.39
CA ASP A 82 6.12 -16.93 23.10
C ASP A 82 6.47 -16.09 21.85
N LEU A 83 7.58 -16.55 21.26
CA LEU A 83 8.05 -16.31 19.90
C LEU A 83 7.35 -17.27 18.91
N ALA A 84 6.02 -17.21 18.78
CA ALA A 84 5.31 -17.81 17.64
C ALA A 84 3.87 -17.28 17.49
N ALA A 85 3.66 -16.29 16.64
CA ALA A 85 2.32 -15.94 16.16
C ALA A 85 2.39 -15.61 14.67
N LEU A 86 2.16 -16.63 13.85
CA LEU A 86 1.89 -16.55 12.41
C LEU A 86 0.44 -16.04 12.18
N PRO A 87 0.09 -15.52 10.99
CA PRO A 87 -1.07 -14.66 10.81
C PRO A 87 -2.42 -15.40 10.81
N ASP A 88 -3.40 -14.80 11.50
CA ASP A 88 -4.82 -15.17 11.45
C ASP A 88 -5.35 -15.21 10.01
N GLY A 89 -5.72 -16.40 9.54
CA GLY A 89 -6.54 -16.61 8.36
C GLY A 89 -7.96 -16.95 8.76
N THR A 90 -8.93 -16.11 8.38
CA THR A 90 -10.35 -16.46 8.44
C THR A 90 -10.88 -16.87 7.05
N PRO A 91 -11.73 -17.92 6.94
CA PRO A 91 -12.17 -18.49 5.67
C PRO A 91 -13.53 -17.92 5.25
N ASP A 92 -13.74 -17.67 3.94
CA ASP A 92 -15.11 -17.51 3.43
C ASP A 92 -15.27 -17.79 1.91
N SER A 93 -16.34 -18.56 1.63
CA SER A 93 -17.13 -18.88 0.42
C SER A 93 -16.49 -19.41 -0.88
N GLU A 94 -17.04 -20.53 -1.38
CA GLU A 94 -16.54 -21.37 -2.50
C GLU A 94 -16.45 -20.68 -3.88
N GLN A 95 -17.23 -19.63 -4.15
CA GLN A 95 -17.06 -18.83 -5.39
C GLN A 95 -15.88 -17.85 -5.33
N ARG A 96 -15.39 -17.54 -4.12
CA ARG A 96 -14.15 -16.77 -3.92
C ARG A 96 -12.93 -17.62 -4.22
N VAL A 97 -13.00 -18.96 -4.07
CA VAL A 97 -11.86 -19.89 -4.12
C VAL A 97 -11.10 -19.85 -5.45
N ILE A 98 -11.79 -19.81 -6.60
CA ILE A 98 -11.14 -19.83 -7.92
C ILE A 98 -10.44 -18.49 -8.23
N ALA A 99 -11.04 -17.35 -7.82
CA ALA A 99 -10.39 -16.05 -7.90
C ALA A 99 -9.30 -15.87 -6.82
N ARG A 100 -9.45 -16.52 -5.65
CA ARG A 100 -8.46 -16.60 -4.57
C ARG A 100 -7.23 -17.39 -4.97
N ASP A 101 -7.38 -18.39 -5.84
CA ASP A 101 -6.25 -19.26 -6.19
C ASP A 101 -5.17 -18.48 -6.96
N ARG A 102 -5.58 -17.65 -7.93
CA ARG A 102 -4.65 -16.77 -8.65
C ARG A 102 -4.26 -15.52 -7.86
N ARG A 103 -5.21 -14.90 -7.16
CA ARG A 103 -4.96 -13.69 -6.36
C ARG A 103 -4.08 -14.00 -5.15
N GLY A 104 -4.25 -15.18 -4.54
CA GLY A 104 -3.49 -15.65 -3.40
C GLY A 104 -2.04 -16.02 -3.73
N VAL A 105 -1.72 -16.47 -4.95
CA VAL A 105 -0.32 -16.61 -5.37
C VAL A 105 0.36 -15.25 -5.49
N LEU A 106 -0.30 -14.27 -6.13
CA LEU A 106 0.22 -12.91 -6.23
C LEU A 106 0.39 -12.28 -4.84
N ASP A 107 -0.62 -12.40 -3.98
CA ASP A 107 -0.59 -11.84 -2.63
C ASP A 107 0.54 -12.47 -1.79
N LYS A 108 0.75 -13.80 -1.88
CA LYS A 108 1.88 -14.48 -1.21
C LYS A 108 3.24 -14.02 -1.73
N LEU A 109 3.41 -13.92 -3.05
CA LEU A 109 4.65 -13.43 -3.64
C LEU A 109 4.94 -11.99 -3.21
N LEU A 110 3.92 -11.13 -3.19
CA LEU A 110 4.05 -9.77 -2.68
C LEU A 110 4.42 -9.79 -1.19
N GLU A 111 3.76 -10.62 -0.37
CA GLU A 111 4.02 -10.77 1.07
C GLU A 111 5.48 -11.14 1.40
N GLU A 112 6.13 -11.94 0.56
CA GLU A 112 7.53 -12.32 0.70
C GLU A 112 8.51 -11.18 0.35
N MET A 113 8.07 -10.18 -0.42
CA MET A 113 8.89 -9.02 -0.78
C MET A 113 8.99 -8.01 0.37
N PRO A 114 10.17 -7.45 0.65
CA PRO A 114 10.29 -6.28 1.52
C PRO A 114 9.43 -5.11 0.99
N MET A 115 8.86 -4.34 1.92
CA MET A 115 7.92 -3.25 1.63
C MET A 115 8.40 -2.32 0.50
N GLU A 116 9.66 -1.88 0.56
CA GLU A 116 10.24 -0.96 -0.43
C GLU A 116 10.21 -1.55 -1.85
N ARG A 117 10.57 -2.82 -2.01
CA ARG A 117 10.54 -3.52 -3.31
C ARG A 117 9.10 -3.80 -3.76
N ARG A 118 8.22 -4.13 -2.82
CA ARG A 118 6.80 -4.37 -3.08
C ARG A 118 6.11 -3.11 -3.62
N CYS A 119 6.36 -1.95 -3.03
CA CYS A 119 5.81 -0.67 -3.47
C CYS A 119 6.21 -0.36 -4.91
N VAL A 120 7.51 -0.46 -5.22
CA VAL A 120 8.04 -0.20 -6.57
C VAL A 120 7.46 -1.18 -7.59
N PHE A 121 7.39 -2.47 -7.27
CA PHE A 121 6.82 -3.49 -8.14
C PHE A 121 5.35 -3.21 -8.45
N ILE A 122 4.53 -2.93 -7.43
CA ILE A 122 3.10 -2.64 -7.64
C ILE A 122 2.93 -1.35 -8.45
N ALA A 123 3.69 -0.31 -8.13
CA ALA A 123 3.58 0.98 -8.81
C ALA A 123 3.92 0.86 -10.31
N HIS A 124 4.96 0.12 -10.67
CA HIS A 124 5.39 -0.01 -12.05
C HIS A 124 4.62 -1.08 -12.84
N GLU A 125 4.56 -2.31 -12.33
CA GLU A 125 4.04 -3.47 -13.08
C GLU A 125 2.51 -3.54 -13.06
N ILE A 126 1.86 -2.95 -12.06
CA ILE A 126 0.41 -3.08 -11.87
C ILE A 126 -0.31 -1.75 -12.09
N GLU A 127 0.28 -0.65 -11.64
CA GLU A 127 -0.32 0.68 -11.79
C GLU A 127 0.25 1.48 -12.98
N GLU A 128 1.19 0.88 -13.72
CA GLU A 128 1.79 1.42 -14.96
C GLU A 128 2.40 2.82 -14.77
N ILE A 129 2.93 3.10 -13.57
CA ILE A 129 3.59 4.37 -13.25
C ILE A 129 5.04 4.31 -13.75
N ASP A 130 5.49 5.41 -14.36
CA ASP A 130 6.87 5.54 -14.83
C ASP A 130 7.88 5.47 -13.67
N MET A 131 9.02 4.81 -13.89
CA MET A 131 10.03 4.63 -12.85
C MET A 131 10.63 5.95 -12.35
N ALA A 132 10.74 6.98 -13.20
CA ALA A 132 11.20 8.29 -12.77
C ALA A 132 10.20 8.94 -11.80
N GLU A 133 8.90 8.83 -12.07
CA GLU A 133 7.86 9.30 -11.15
C GLU A 133 7.87 8.51 -9.83
N ILE A 134 8.04 7.19 -9.89
CA ILE A 134 8.12 6.35 -8.67
C ILE A 134 9.31 6.77 -7.80
N ALA A 135 10.48 6.92 -8.40
CA ALA A 135 11.70 7.32 -7.70
C ALA A 135 11.57 8.70 -7.06
N GLU A 136 10.97 9.65 -7.78
CA GLU A 136 10.70 10.99 -7.27
C GLU A 136 9.73 10.97 -6.08
N GLN A 137 8.61 10.27 -6.20
CA GLN A 137 7.58 10.23 -5.16
C GLN A 137 8.00 9.44 -3.92
N LEU A 138 8.78 8.37 -4.10
CA LEU A 138 9.29 7.55 -3.00
C LEU A 138 10.65 8.04 -2.46
N SER A 139 11.22 9.09 -3.03
CA SER A 139 12.58 9.57 -2.71
C SER A 139 13.63 8.46 -2.79
N ILE A 140 13.50 7.57 -3.76
CA ILE A 140 14.43 6.47 -4.01
C ILE A 140 15.44 6.94 -5.07
N PRO A 141 16.75 6.80 -4.87
CA PRO A 141 17.72 7.08 -5.92
C PRO A 141 17.49 6.14 -7.12
N LEU A 142 17.43 6.67 -8.34
CA LEU A 142 17.49 5.87 -9.57
C LEU A 142 18.90 5.29 -9.75
N SER A 143 19.35 4.41 -8.86
CA SER A 143 20.63 3.72 -9.04
C SER A 143 20.44 2.55 -10.00
N ARG A 144 20.71 2.80 -11.28
CA ARG A 144 21.13 1.76 -12.21
C ARG A 144 22.51 1.31 -11.74
N SER A 145 22.60 0.21 -11.00
CA SER A 145 23.91 -0.41 -10.78
C SER A 145 24.31 -1.20 -12.03
N PRO A 146 25.58 -1.13 -12.46
CA PRO A 146 26.12 -1.72 -13.69
C PRO A 146 26.17 -3.26 -13.68
#